data_AF-A0A533QLL0-F1
#
_entry.id   AF-A0A533QLL0-F1
#
_cell.length_a   1.000
_cell.length_b   1.000
_cell.length_c   1.000
_cell.angle_alpha   90.00
_cell.angle_beta   90.00
_cell.angle_gamma   90.00
#
_symmetry.space_group_name_H-M   'P 1'
#
loop_
_entity.id
_entity.type
_entity.pdbx_description
1 polymer ?
#
loop_
_entity_poly.entity_id
_entity_poly.type
_entity_poly.pdbx_seq_one_letter_code
_entity_poly.pdbx_strand_id
1 'polypeptide(L)'
;MTFCNWPFVFRKRNMQGKKISKTRKEKKVSDMTVGELKKLIKDTVLEAIDPDYGLELRPEVEFKLEESLKRKAKGIPLETVVKELGLE
;
A
#
# COMPACT_ATOMS: atom_id res chain seq x y z
N MET A 1 -30.64 -15.43 29.03
CA MET A 1 -29.97 -14.11 28.91
C MET A 1 -29.42 -13.99 27.51
N THR A 2 -30.04 -13.12 26.71
CA THR A 2 -29.81 -12.93 25.27
C THR A 2 -28.58 -12.07 25.01
N PHE A 3 -27.52 -12.64 24.45
CA PHE A 3 -26.37 -11.88 23.97
C PHE A 3 -26.49 -11.65 22.46
N CYS A 4 -26.77 -10.39 22.12
CA CYS A 4 -26.43 -9.68 20.89
C CYS A 4 -26.79 -10.32 19.54
N ASN A 5 -28.00 -9.96 19.09
CA ASN A 5 -28.36 -9.86 17.68
C ASN A 5 -27.60 -8.67 17.04
N TRP A 6 -26.60 -8.93 16.19
CA TRP A 6 -25.97 -7.90 15.35
C TRP A 6 -26.39 -8.15 13.91
N PRO A 7 -27.15 -7.26 13.25
CA PRO A 7 -27.42 -7.41 11.85
C PRO A 7 -26.16 -6.95 11.12
N PHE A 8 -25.41 -7.91 10.60
CA PHE A 8 -24.31 -7.66 9.68
C PHE A 8 -24.90 -7.11 8.37
N VAL A 9 -25.25 -5.82 8.36
CA VAL A 9 -25.70 -5.11 7.15
C VAL A 9 -24.45 -4.85 6.31
N PHE A 10 -24.08 -5.87 5.53
CA PHE A 10 -23.07 -5.77 4.49
C PHE A 10 -23.60 -4.88 3.36
N ARG A 11 -23.50 -3.56 3.57
CA ARG A 11 -23.79 -2.55 2.56
C ARG A 11 -22.71 -2.68 1.47
N LYS A 12 -23.01 -3.43 0.40
CA LYS A 12 -22.22 -3.47 -0.83
C LYS A 12 -21.99 -2.03 -1.32
N ARG A 13 -20.83 -1.45 -1.00
CA ARG A 13 -20.34 -0.28 -1.72
C ARG A 13 -19.87 -0.78 -3.08
N ASN A 14 -20.62 -0.39 -4.10
CA ASN A 14 -20.28 -0.61 -5.49
C ASN A 14 -19.06 0.28 -5.81
N MET A 15 -17.85 -0.18 -5.51
CA MET A 15 -16.62 0.45 -5.94
C MET A 15 -16.35 -0.04 -7.36
N GLN A 16 -16.86 0.70 -8.34
CA GLN A 16 -16.39 0.60 -9.72
C GLN A 16 -14.93 1.06 -9.71
N GLY A 17 -14.01 0.10 -9.52
CA GLY A 17 -12.59 0.33 -9.70
C GLY A 17 -12.37 0.87 -11.10
N LYS A 18 -12.01 2.15 -11.18
CA LYS A 18 -11.70 2.82 -12.44
C LYS A 18 -10.45 2.12 -12.99
N LYS A 19 -10.64 1.19 -13.94
CA LYS A 19 -9.54 0.64 -14.73
C LYS A 19 -8.93 1.80 -15.51
N ILE A 20 -7.85 2.37 -15.00
CA ILE A 20 -6.98 3.23 -15.80
C ILE A 20 -6.20 2.29 -16.72
N SER A 21 -6.86 1.87 -17.81
CA SER A 21 -6.14 1.26 -18.92
C SER A 21 -5.25 2.35 -19.51
N LYS A 22 -3.96 2.32 -19.14
CA LYS A 22 -2.94 3.22 -19.68
C LYS A 22 -2.65 2.75 -21.10
N THR A 23 -3.57 3.01 -22.03
CA THR A 23 -3.29 2.90 -23.47
C THR A 23 -2.24 3.98 -23.76
N ARG A 24 -0.95 3.59 -23.81
CA ARG A 24 0.12 4.47 -24.25
C ARG A 24 -0.12 4.75 -25.74
N LYS A 25 -0.95 5.76 -26.04
CA LYS A 25 -0.97 6.34 -27.39
C LYS A 25 0.44 6.82 -27.67
N GLU A 26 1.05 6.34 -28.73
CA GLU A 26 2.36 6.79 -29.17
C GLU A 26 2.26 8.29 -29.50
N LYS A 27 2.87 9.13 -28.64
CA LYS A 27 3.01 10.57 -28.85
C LYS A 27 4.44 10.84 -29.27
N LYS A 28 4.64 11.60 -30.36
CA LYS A 28 5.99 12.00 -30.77
C LYS A 28 6.59 12.94 -29.71
N VAL A 29 7.87 12.72 -29.41
CA VAL A 29 8.63 13.52 -28.43
C VAL A 29 8.74 14.99 -28.88
N SER A 30 8.78 15.24 -30.19
CA SER A 30 8.79 16.58 -30.78
C SER A 30 7.58 17.44 -30.42
N ASP A 31 6.45 16.78 -30.12
CA ASP A 31 5.17 17.44 -29.89
C ASP A 31 4.89 17.60 -28.39
N MET A 32 5.87 17.28 -27.53
CA MET A 32 5.81 17.43 -26.08
C MET A 32 6.36 18.79 -25.67
N THR A 33 5.73 19.39 -24.67
CA THR A 33 6.32 20.57 -24.03
C THR A 33 7.49 20.17 -23.13
N VAL A 34 8.42 21.08 -22.87
CA VAL A 34 9.56 20.85 -21.97
C VAL A 34 9.10 20.41 -20.57
N GLY A 35 7.95 20.92 -20.10
CA GLY A 35 7.35 20.53 -18.83
C GLY A 35 6.86 19.08 -18.82
N GLU A 36 6.20 18.64 -19.89
CA GLU A 36 5.76 17.25 -20.06
C GLU A 36 6.93 16.29 -20.09
N LEU A 37 8.01 16.64 -20.80
CA LEU A 37 9.20 15.80 -20.91
C LEU A 37 9.93 15.66 -19.57
N LYS A 38 10.11 16.77 -18.83
CA LYS A 38 10.71 16.74 -17.48
C LYS A 38 9.91 15.86 -16.52
N LYS A 39 8.57 15.92 -16.61
CA LYS A 39 7.70 15.09 -15.78
C LYS A 39 7.83 13.61 -16.13
N LEU A 40 7.82 13.27 -17.42
CA LEU A 40 8.00 11.89 -17.88
C LEU A 40 9.32 11.27 -17.40
N ILE A 41 10.42 12.03 -17.50
CA ILE A 41 11.74 11.56 -17.05
C ILE A 41 11.72 11.33 -15.53
N LYS A 42 11.18 12.27 -14.75
CA LYS A 42 11.06 12.12 -13.30
C LYS A 42 10.25 10.88 -12.90
N ASP A 43 9.07 10.72 -13.50
CA ASP A 43 8.19 9.59 -13.21
C ASP A 43 8.90 8.26 -13.56
N THR A 44 9.59 8.21 -14.70
CA THR A 44 10.35 7.01 -15.13
C THR A 44 11.52 6.69 -14.19
N VAL A 45 12.27 7.70 -13.76
CA VAL A 45 13.39 7.50 -12.83
C VAL A 45 12.90 7.01 -11.47
N LEU A 46 11.77 7.55 -10.99
CA LEU A 46 11.20 7.16 -9.70
C LEU A 46 10.60 5.74 -9.75
N GLU A 47 9.91 5.37 -10.84
CA GLU A 47 9.48 3.98 -11.10
C GLU A 47 10.67 3.00 -11.21
N ALA A 48 11.83 3.45 -11.69
CA ALA A 48 13.02 2.60 -11.82
C ALA A 48 13.77 2.38 -10.48
N ILE A 49 13.73 3.37 -9.58
CA ILE A 49 14.36 3.30 -8.26
C ILE A 49 13.50 2.50 -7.29
N ASP A 50 12.18 2.70 -7.34
CA ASP A 50 11.21 2.02 -6.51
C ASP A 50 10.10 1.43 -7.41
N PRO A 51 10.07 0.10 -7.61
CA PRO A 51 9.03 -0.54 -8.43
C PRO A 51 7.62 -0.37 -7.84
N ASP A 52 7.53 0.03 -6.56
CA ASP A 52 6.27 0.35 -5.89
C ASP A 52 5.95 1.87 -5.92
N TYR A 53 6.75 2.69 -6.62
CA TYR A 53 6.55 4.14 -6.70
C TYR A 53 5.16 4.49 -7.27
N GLY A 54 4.37 5.20 -6.47
CA GLY A 54 3.01 5.61 -6.85
C GLY A 54 1.94 4.54 -6.65
N LEU A 55 2.25 3.40 -6.00
CA LEU A 55 1.25 2.45 -5.54
C LEU A 55 0.68 2.88 -4.18
N GLU A 56 -0.64 2.94 -4.09
CA GLU A 56 -1.33 3.02 -2.80
C GLU A 56 -1.61 1.60 -2.28
N LEU A 57 -1.46 1.42 -0.97
CA LEU A 57 -1.82 0.15 -0.33
C LEU A 57 -3.32 -0.09 -0.48
N ARG A 58 -3.70 -1.35 -0.72
CA ARG A 58 -5.12 -1.72 -0.63
C ARG A 58 -5.60 -1.47 0.80
N PRO A 59 -6.81 -0.93 0.99
CA PRO A 59 -7.30 -0.54 2.32
C PRO A 59 -7.33 -1.72 3.32
N GLU A 60 -7.53 -2.94 2.84
CA GLU A 60 -7.48 -4.17 3.65
C GLU A 60 -6.08 -4.49 4.17
N VAL A 61 -5.05 -4.18 3.38
CA VAL A 61 -3.64 -4.43 3.71
C VAL A 61 -3.14 -3.34 4.66
N GLU A 62 -3.48 -2.09 4.37
CA GLU A 62 -3.19 -0.93 5.22
C GLU A 62 -3.74 -1.14 6.65
N PHE A 63 -5.01 -1.53 6.77
CA PHE A 63 -5.64 -1.82 8.06
C PHE A 63 -4.92 -2.94 8.84
N LYS A 64 -4.56 -4.05 8.17
CA LYS A 64 -3.83 -5.16 8.80
C LYS A 64 -2.42 -4.76 9.25
N LEU A 65 -1.75 -3.90 8.49
CA LEU A 65 -0.44 -3.35 8.86
C LEU A 65 -0.55 -2.46 10.09
N GLU A 66 -1.57 -1.58 10.13
CA GLU A 66 -1.82 -0.70 11.27
C GLU A 66 -2.10 -1.51 12.54
N GLU A 67 -2.93 -2.57 12.44
CA GLU A 67 -3.16 -3.49 13.56
C GLU A 67 -1.88 -4.20 14.01
N SER A 68 -1.04 -4.64 13.06
CA SER A 68 0.21 -5.33 13.37
C SER A 68 1.21 -4.41 14.07
N LEU A 69 1.30 -3.14 13.66
CA LEU A 69 2.12 -2.12 14.31
C LEU A 69 1.66 -1.85 15.74
N LYS A 70 0.34 -1.74 15.97
CA LYS A 70 -0.23 -1.61 17.33
C LYS A 70 0.07 -2.83 18.21
N ARG A 71 0.16 -4.02 17.63
CA ARG A 71 0.53 -5.27 18.34
C ARG A 71 2.01 -5.35 18.68
N LYS A 72 2.91 -4.76 17.89
CA LYS A 72 4.37 -4.75 18.18
C LYS A 72 4.72 -4.04 19.49
N ALA A 73 3.86 -3.15 19.99
CA ALA A 73 4.00 -2.58 21.34
C ALA A 73 3.83 -3.62 22.47
N LYS A 74 3.43 -4.86 22.16
CA LYS A 74 3.29 -6.00 23.08
C LYS A 74 4.30 -7.12 22.79
N GLY A 75 5.48 -6.79 22.25
CA GLY A 75 6.56 -7.76 22.04
C GLY A 75 7.32 -8.08 23.34
N ILE A 76 7.96 -9.26 23.37
CA ILE A 76 8.92 -9.62 24.44
C ILE A 76 10.23 -8.86 24.15
N PRO A 77 10.83 -8.18 25.14
CA PRO A 77 12.10 -7.48 24.96
C PRO A 77 13.21 -8.44 24.51
N LEU A 78 14.11 -7.94 23.66
CA LEU A 78 15.16 -8.74 23.01
C LEU A 78 16.06 -9.45 24.04
N GLU A 79 16.32 -8.80 25.17
CA GLU A 79 17.14 -9.31 26.25
C GLU A 79 16.56 -10.59 26.86
N THR A 80 15.23 -10.68 26.94
CA THR A 80 14.55 -11.90 27.45
C THR A 80 14.62 -13.03 26.44
N VAL A 81 14.52 -12.72 25.14
CA VAL A 81 14.60 -13.72 24.06
C VAL A 81 15.99 -14.32 23.95
N VAL A 82 17.05 -13.51 24.11
CA VAL A 82 18.45 -13.98 24.10
C VAL A 82 18.71 -14.98 25.23
N LYS A 83 18.16 -14.71 26.42
CA LYS A 83 18.25 -15.59 27.59
C LYS A 83 17.53 -16.93 27.40
N GLU A 84 16.31 -16.91 26.84
CA GLU A 84 15.53 -18.13 26.60
C GLU A 84 16.14 -19.03 25.52
N LEU A 85 16.80 -18.44 24.51
CA LEU A 85 17.44 -19.17 23.42
C LEU A 85 18.88 -19.61 23.73
N GLY A 86 19.44 -19.22 24.88
CA GLY A 86 20.77 -19.62 25.31
C GLY A 86 21.89 -19.11 24.40
N LEU A 87 21.71 -17.92 23.82
CA LEU A 87 22.67 -17.28 22.90
C LEU A 87 23.66 -16.35 23.64
N GLU A 88 23.95 -16.63 24.91
CA GLU A 88 24.89 -15.88 25.75
C GLU A 88 26.36 -16.22 25.44
#